data_AF-A0A8B5X6X9-F1
#
_entry.id   AF-A0A8B5X6X9-F1
#
_cell.length_a   1.000
_cell.length_b   1.000
_cell.length_c   1.000
_cell.angle_alpha   90.00
_cell.angle_beta   90.00
_cell.angle_gamma   90.00
#
_symmetry.space_group_name_H-M   'P 1'
#
loop_
_entity.id
_entity.type
_entity.pdbx_description
1 polymer ?
#
loop_
_entity_poly.entity_id
_entity_poly.type
_entity_poly.pdbx_seq_one_letter_code
_entity_poly.pdbx_strand_id
1 'polypeptide(L)'
;MAKKYRKEQQQKAPSVKVEQKSAPPPTPEPTTPATASPPLLDRGGEQDVALPATSTLQQRRAHFALTRIRPLAEEWREDAKKQKEFNSYASAMPFMIHANGLGQTAAFYRRKGTEHTYYRLYKLLGDWLSQPDQPFAGQPDLLEGITHADMNAYLAAQVEAMLFLDWVKKLASAFLAREEEVSA
;
A
#
# COMPACT_ATOMS: atom_id res chain seq x y z
N MET A 1 1.61 -48.65 38.54
CA MET A 1 2.40 -49.71 37.86
C MET A 1 3.14 -49.10 36.67
N ALA A 2 4.24 -49.74 36.29
CA ALA A 2 5.39 -49.14 35.63
C ALA A 2 5.21 -48.79 34.14
N LYS A 3 5.95 -47.74 33.75
CA LYS A 3 6.25 -47.31 32.39
C LYS A 3 6.76 -48.48 31.54
N LYS A 4 6.21 -48.67 30.34
CA LYS A 4 6.83 -49.43 29.24
C LYS A 4 6.68 -48.64 27.95
N TYR A 5 7.66 -47.77 27.67
CA TYR A 5 7.90 -47.26 26.32
C TYR A 5 8.93 -48.17 25.68
N ARG A 6 8.49 -48.94 24.66
CA ARG A 6 9.35 -49.77 23.84
C ARG A 6 9.77 -48.98 22.60
N LYS A 7 11.07 -48.72 22.53
CA LYS A 7 11.84 -48.21 21.40
C LYS A 7 11.95 -49.32 20.34
N GLU A 8 11.98 -48.97 19.05
CA GLU A 8 12.52 -49.68 17.85
C GLU A 8 11.76 -49.13 16.63
N GLN A 9 12.31 -48.80 15.45
CA GLN A 9 13.66 -48.80 14.91
C GLN A 9 13.66 -47.87 13.68
N GLN A 10 14.81 -47.23 13.43
CA GLN A 10 15.14 -46.51 12.20
C GLN A 10 15.09 -47.42 10.97
N GLN A 11 14.58 -46.91 9.85
CA GLN A 11 14.92 -47.41 8.53
C GLN A 11 15.55 -46.29 7.69
N LYS A 12 16.82 -46.52 7.36
CA LYS A 12 17.63 -45.81 6.36
C LYS A 12 17.31 -46.41 4.98
N ALA A 13 17.23 -45.57 3.96
CA ALA A 13 17.40 -45.96 2.55
C ALA A 13 18.14 -44.82 1.79
N PRO A 14 18.88 -45.13 0.71
CA PRO A 14 20.23 -44.62 0.51
C PRO A 14 20.38 -43.44 -0.47
N SER A 15 21.49 -42.72 -0.32
CA SER A 15 22.05 -41.77 -1.29
C SER A 15 22.62 -42.49 -2.52
N VAL A 16 22.44 -41.90 -3.71
CA VAL A 16 23.21 -42.22 -4.92
C VAL A 16 23.87 -40.93 -5.46
N LYS A 17 25.19 -41.02 -5.67
CA LYS A 17 26.11 -40.03 -6.29
C LYS A 17 25.74 -39.81 -7.77
N VAL A 18 25.64 -38.56 -8.23
CA VAL A 18 26.64 -37.76 -8.99
C VAL A 18 27.24 -38.47 -10.21
N GLU A 19 26.93 -37.96 -11.40
CA GLU A 19 27.83 -38.00 -12.55
C GLU A 19 27.89 -36.61 -13.20
N GLN A 20 29.04 -35.97 -13.06
CA GLN A 20 29.46 -34.76 -13.77
C GLN A 20 30.06 -35.15 -15.11
N LYS A 21 29.82 -34.34 -16.15
CA LYS A 21 30.71 -34.26 -17.32
C LYS A 21 31.07 -32.80 -17.59
N SER A 22 32.35 -32.49 -17.42
CA SER A 22 33.13 -31.32 -17.85
C SER A 22 33.47 -31.45 -19.36
N ALA A 23 33.86 -30.46 -20.19
CA ALA A 23 34.58 -29.17 -20.08
C ALA A 23 34.38 -28.32 -21.40
N PRO A 24 35.18 -27.28 -21.80
CA PRO A 24 34.81 -25.85 -21.87
C PRO A 24 35.02 -25.16 -23.28
N PRO A 25 35.37 -23.85 -23.42
CA PRO A 25 34.58 -22.75 -24.03
C PRO A 25 35.09 -22.28 -25.44
N PRO A 26 34.57 -21.17 -26.04
CA PRO A 26 35.21 -19.86 -25.82
C PRO A 26 34.27 -18.64 -25.81
N THR A 27 34.74 -17.57 -25.15
CA THR A 27 34.26 -16.18 -25.13
C THR A 27 34.38 -15.51 -26.51
N PRO A 28 33.61 -14.43 -26.80
CA PRO A 28 34.15 -13.09 -26.54
C PRO A 28 33.12 -12.04 -26.04
N GLU A 29 33.54 -11.16 -25.12
CA GLU A 29 32.99 -9.80 -24.94
C GLU A 29 33.82 -8.83 -25.82
N PRO A 30 33.54 -7.51 -25.96
CA PRO A 30 32.40 -6.68 -25.50
C PRO A 30 31.81 -5.79 -26.63
N THR A 31 30.54 -5.38 -26.53
CA THR A 31 30.14 -4.08 -27.11
C THR A 31 28.95 -3.49 -26.37
N THR A 32 29.23 -2.45 -25.60
CA THR A 32 28.25 -1.45 -25.16
C THR A 32 27.69 -0.75 -26.41
N PRO A 33 26.40 -0.41 -26.39
CA PRO A 33 26.04 0.96 -26.71
C PRO A 33 25.16 1.58 -25.62
N ALA A 34 25.54 2.79 -25.24
CA ALA A 34 24.74 3.77 -24.53
C ALA A 34 23.42 4.06 -25.27
N THR A 35 22.52 4.80 -24.60
CA THR A 35 21.26 5.44 -25.10
C THR A 35 20.01 4.66 -24.67
N ALA A 36 19.03 5.19 -23.95
CA ALA A 36 18.72 6.55 -23.52
C ALA A 36 17.98 6.49 -22.18
N SER A 37 18.22 7.48 -21.31
CA SER A 37 17.27 7.87 -20.28
C SER A 37 15.93 8.23 -20.93
N PRO A 38 14.77 7.81 -20.40
CA PRO A 38 13.51 8.38 -20.86
C PRO A 38 13.47 9.88 -20.52
N PRO A 39 13.09 10.75 -21.47
CA PRO A 39 13.07 12.18 -21.26
C PRO A 39 11.96 12.60 -20.30
N LEU A 40 12.33 13.58 -19.50
CA LEU A 40 11.56 14.34 -18.55
C LEU A 40 10.50 15.21 -19.25
N LEU A 41 9.35 15.36 -18.58
CA LEU A 41 8.42 16.50 -18.68
C LEU A 41 7.92 16.90 -20.08
N ASP A 42 6.76 16.37 -20.46
CA ASP A 42 5.80 17.13 -21.29
C ASP A 42 4.60 17.53 -20.44
N ARG A 43 4.21 18.80 -20.58
CA ARG A 43 3.24 19.51 -19.75
C ARG A 43 2.03 19.81 -20.64
N GLY A 44 0.95 19.04 -20.50
CA GLY A 44 -0.33 19.41 -21.12
C GLY A 44 -1.36 18.29 -21.15
N GLY A 45 -2.33 18.36 -20.24
CA GLY A 45 -3.54 17.52 -20.25
C GLY A 45 -3.53 16.43 -19.20
N GLU A 46 -4.14 16.70 -18.04
CA GLU A 46 -4.51 15.66 -17.07
C GLU A 46 -5.65 14.81 -17.64
N GLN A 47 -5.30 13.94 -18.58
CA GLN A 47 -6.11 12.75 -18.88
C GLN A 47 -5.64 11.66 -17.95
N ASP A 48 -6.58 10.96 -17.33
CA ASP A 48 -6.39 9.88 -16.36
C ASP A 48 -5.42 8.82 -16.94
N VAL A 49 -4.12 8.98 -16.68
CA VAL A 49 -3.07 8.13 -17.26
C VAL A 49 -3.14 6.79 -16.55
N ALA A 50 -3.86 5.84 -17.16
CA ALA A 50 -3.84 4.46 -16.72
C ALA A 50 -2.37 4.00 -16.62
N LEU A 51 -1.96 3.57 -15.43
CA LEU A 51 -0.60 3.11 -15.19
C LEU A 51 -0.27 1.95 -16.13
N PRO A 52 0.97 1.85 -16.64
CA PRO A 52 1.38 0.74 -17.48
C PRO A 52 1.24 -0.58 -16.71
N ALA A 53 0.93 -1.66 -17.44
CA ALA A 53 0.72 -3.00 -16.87
C ALA A 53 1.94 -3.54 -16.10
N THR A 54 3.13 -2.98 -16.33
CA THR A 54 4.39 -3.32 -15.65
C THR A 54 4.67 -2.45 -14.41
N SER A 55 3.70 -1.68 -13.92
CA SER A 55 3.88 -0.81 -12.76
C SER A 55 4.01 -1.59 -11.45
N THR A 56 4.95 -1.15 -10.60
CA THR A 56 5.14 -1.74 -9.26
C THR A 56 3.99 -1.39 -8.33
N LEU A 57 3.77 -2.18 -7.27
CA LEU A 57 2.76 -1.85 -6.25
C LEU A 57 3.00 -0.50 -5.58
N GLN A 58 4.25 -0.08 -5.40
CA GLN A 58 4.56 1.24 -4.85
C GLN A 58 4.11 2.36 -5.80
N GLN A 59 4.34 2.21 -7.10
CA GLN A 59 3.84 3.16 -8.10
C GLN A 59 2.31 3.20 -8.12
N ARG A 60 1.64 2.05 -8.02
CA ARG A 60 0.16 1.97 -7.93
C ARG A 60 -0.37 2.73 -6.71
N ARG A 61 0.21 2.51 -5.52
CA ARG A 61 -0.15 3.23 -4.29
C ARG A 61 0.05 4.74 -4.44
N ALA A 62 1.22 5.15 -4.91
CA ALA A 62 1.56 6.56 -5.09
C ALA A 62 0.62 7.25 -6.09
N HIS A 63 0.36 6.60 -7.23
CA HIS A 63 -0.56 7.11 -8.24
C HIS A 63 -1.98 7.27 -7.68
N PHE A 64 -2.52 6.22 -7.05
CA PHE A 64 -3.87 6.27 -6.49
C PHE A 64 -4.01 7.34 -5.40
N ALA A 65 -3.03 7.47 -4.51
CA ALA A 65 -3.03 8.52 -3.51
C ALA A 65 -2.96 9.92 -4.17
N LEU A 66 -2.11 10.09 -5.18
CA LEU A 66 -1.95 11.38 -5.88
C LEU A 66 -3.22 11.82 -6.60
N THR A 67 -3.88 10.91 -7.33
CA THR A 67 -5.12 11.21 -8.07
C THR A 67 -6.28 11.56 -7.14
N ARG A 68 -6.23 11.13 -5.87
CA ARG A 68 -7.23 11.46 -4.86
C ARG A 68 -6.90 12.73 -4.07
N ILE A 69 -5.63 13.01 -3.81
CA ILE A 69 -5.20 14.17 -3.01
C ILE A 69 -5.19 15.45 -3.83
N ARG A 70 -4.78 15.42 -5.11
CA ARG A 70 -4.73 16.62 -5.95
C ARG A 70 -6.10 17.31 -6.08
N PRO A 71 -7.21 16.61 -6.34
CA PRO A 71 -8.53 17.24 -6.35
C PRO A 71 -8.93 17.84 -5.00
N LEU A 72 -8.50 17.26 -3.87
CA LEU A 72 -8.78 17.83 -2.54
C LEU A 72 -8.03 19.14 -2.31
N ALA A 73 -6.82 19.28 -2.86
CA ALA A 73 -6.07 20.54 -2.80
C ALA A 73 -6.79 21.67 -3.53
N GLU A 74 -7.40 21.37 -4.68
CA GLU A 74 -8.23 22.32 -5.42
C GLU A 74 -9.57 22.59 -4.72
N GLU A 75 -10.27 21.54 -4.24
CA GLU A 75 -11.54 21.66 -3.51
C GLU A 75 -11.39 22.52 -2.25
N TRP A 76 -10.27 22.40 -1.54
CA TRP A 76 -10.02 23.11 -0.28
C TRP A 76 -9.05 24.26 -0.42
N ARG A 77 -8.82 24.77 -1.63
CA ARG A 77 -7.84 25.84 -1.90
C ARG A 77 -7.98 27.04 -0.95
N GLU A 78 -9.22 27.40 -0.59
CA GLU A 78 -9.53 28.51 0.32
C GLU A 78 -9.77 28.06 1.79
N ASP A 79 -9.80 26.76 2.06
CA ASP A 79 -10.05 26.17 3.39
C ASP A 79 -8.77 25.53 3.95
N ALA A 80 -7.83 26.39 4.34
CA ALA A 80 -6.56 25.96 4.93
C ALA A 80 -6.75 25.14 6.23
N LYS A 81 -7.89 25.31 6.92
CA LYS A 81 -8.21 24.53 8.12
C LYS A 81 -8.47 23.07 7.76
N LYS A 82 -9.31 22.78 6.76
CA LYS A 82 -9.55 21.41 6.30
C LYS A 82 -8.28 20.74 5.79
N GLN A 83 -7.45 21.48 5.06
CA GLN A 83 -6.16 20.97 4.57
C GLN A 83 -5.25 20.51 5.73
N LYS A 84 -5.09 21.36 6.77
CA LYS A 84 -4.29 21.04 7.95
C LYS A 84 -4.87 19.86 8.75
N GLU A 85 -6.19 19.84 8.96
CA GLU A 85 -6.88 18.73 9.63
C GLU A 85 -6.67 17.41 8.89
N PHE A 86 -6.85 17.39 7.56
CA PHE A 86 -6.62 16.20 6.75
C PHE A 86 -5.18 15.70 6.89
N ASN A 87 -4.20 16.60 6.83
CA ASN A 87 -2.79 16.25 6.97
C ASN A 87 -2.47 15.65 8.36
N SER A 88 -2.98 16.27 9.42
CA SER A 88 -2.87 15.78 10.79
C SER A 88 -3.46 14.38 10.94
N TYR A 89 -4.67 14.16 10.42
CA TYR A 89 -5.36 12.88 10.52
C TYR A 89 -4.71 11.80 9.65
N ALA A 90 -4.27 12.14 8.43
CA ALA A 90 -3.53 11.22 7.56
C ALA A 90 -2.23 10.77 8.22
N SER A 91 -1.56 11.66 8.95
CA SER A 91 -0.35 11.36 9.70
C SER A 91 -0.59 10.46 10.91
N ALA A 92 -1.74 10.62 11.59
CA ALA A 92 -2.11 9.85 12.77
C ALA A 92 -2.66 8.44 12.46
N MET A 93 -3.37 8.27 11.34
CA MET A 93 -4.08 7.02 11.03
C MET A 93 -3.20 5.76 11.05
N PRO A 94 -1.98 5.71 10.46
CA PRO A 94 -1.15 4.51 10.48
C PRO A 94 -0.83 4.02 11.91
N PHE A 95 -0.54 4.96 12.81
CA PHE A 95 -0.31 4.64 14.21
C PHE A 95 -1.57 4.11 14.89
N MET A 96 -2.73 4.71 14.62
CA MET A 96 -4.01 4.24 15.17
C MET A 96 -4.34 2.81 14.72
N ILE A 97 -4.08 2.47 13.46
CA ILE A 97 -4.25 1.11 12.94
C ILE A 97 -3.33 0.13 13.67
N HIS A 98 -2.06 0.51 13.88
CA HIS A 98 -1.12 -0.33 14.61
C HIS A 98 -1.52 -0.54 16.07
N ALA A 99 -1.99 0.52 16.76
CA ALA A 99 -2.32 0.48 18.18
C ALA A 99 -3.68 -0.18 18.48
N ASN A 100 -4.70 0.09 17.66
CA ASN A 100 -6.09 -0.28 17.93
C ASN A 100 -6.67 -1.28 16.91
N GLY A 101 -5.94 -1.57 15.84
CA GLY A 101 -6.40 -2.38 14.72
C GLY A 101 -7.13 -1.57 13.64
N LEU A 102 -7.25 -2.19 12.46
CA LEU A 102 -7.91 -1.61 11.29
C LEU A 102 -9.40 -1.34 11.55
N GLY A 103 -10.13 -2.29 12.15
CA GLY A 103 -11.58 -2.16 12.41
C GLY A 103 -11.97 -0.97 13.29
N GLN A 104 -11.35 -0.84 14.47
CA GLN A 104 -11.65 0.25 15.40
C GLN A 104 -11.26 1.61 14.81
N THR A 105 -10.14 1.67 14.09
CA THR A 105 -9.71 2.89 13.40
C THR A 105 -10.70 3.26 12.29
N ALA A 106 -11.14 2.30 11.46
CA ALA A 106 -12.13 2.54 10.42
C ALA A 106 -13.45 3.09 11.02
N ALA A 107 -13.95 2.50 12.10
CA ALA A 107 -15.14 2.98 12.78
C ALA A 107 -14.96 4.41 13.33
N PHE A 108 -13.79 4.72 13.90
CA PHE A 108 -13.48 6.05 14.41
C PHE A 108 -13.46 7.12 13.32
N TYR A 109 -12.92 6.82 12.14
CA TYR A 109 -12.90 7.75 11.01
C TYR A 109 -14.27 7.84 10.32
N ARG A 110 -15.09 6.78 10.38
CA ARG A 110 -16.46 6.77 9.84
C ARG A 110 -17.46 7.60 10.65
N ARG A 111 -17.24 7.79 11.96
CA ARG A 111 -18.24 8.38 12.88
C ARG A 111 -18.69 9.82 12.56
N LYS A 112 -17.98 10.53 11.69
CA LYS A 112 -18.27 11.92 11.32
C LYS A 112 -19.03 11.98 9.99
N GLY A 113 -19.67 13.11 9.72
CA GLY A 113 -20.41 13.35 8.48
C GLY A 113 -19.52 13.26 7.24
N THR A 114 -20.16 13.06 6.08
CA THR A 114 -19.50 12.78 4.79
C THR A 114 -18.57 13.90 4.30
N GLU A 115 -18.84 15.14 4.71
CA GLU A 115 -18.03 16.31 4.37
C GLU A 115 -16.80 16.48 5.27
N HIS A 116 -16.70 15.72 6.38
CA HIS A 116 -15.60 15.84 7.31
C HIS A 116 -14.34 15.16 6.76
N THR A 117 -13.19 15.78 7.00
CA THR A 117 -11.85 15.23 6.72
C THR A 117 -11.63 13.80 7.22
N TYR A 118 -12.17 13.43 8.40
CA TYR A 118 -12.20 12.05 8.89
C TYR A 118 -12.87 11.09 7.89
N TYR A 119 -14.06 11.43 7.41
CA TYR A 119 -14.78 10.60 6.45
C TYR A 119 -14.07 10.55 5.10
N ARG A 120 -13.45 11.65 4.65
CA ARG A 120 -12.67 11.67 3.41
C ARG A 120 -11.50 10.67 3.45
N LEU A 121 -10.79 10.59 4.58
CA LEU A 121 -9.74 9.59 4.78
C LEU A 121 -10.27 8.17 4.90
N TYR A 122 -11.39 7.97 5.62
CA TYR A 122 -12.08 6.68 5.66
C TYR A 122 -12.40 6.17 4.26
N LYS A 123 -13.02 7.03 3.45
CA LYS A 123 -13.43 6.71 2.08
C LYS A 123 -12.20 6.45 1.21
N LEU A 124 -11.16 7.28 1.30
CA LEU A 124 -9.92 7.09 0.56
C LEU A 124 -9.29 5.70 0.82
N LEU A 125 -9.22 5.30 2.09
CA LEU A 125 -8.68 3.99 2.47
C LEU A 125 -9.58 2.84 1.99
N GLY A 126 -10.90 2.98 2.13
CA GLY A 126 -11.87 2.02 1.63
C GLY A 126 -11.78 1.84 0.11
N ASP A 127 -11.77 2.94 -0.63
CA ASP A 127 -11.68 2.95 -2.09
C ASP A 127 -10.38 2.28 -2.58
N TRP A 128 -9.27 2.40 -1.82
CA TRP A 128 -8.03 1.67 -2.10
C TRP A 128 -8.17 0.18 -1.84
N LEU A 129 -8.62 -0.21 -0.65
CA LEU A 129 -8.71 -1.62 -0.26
C LEU A 129 -9.79 -2.40 -1.02
N SER A 130 -10.73 -1.69 -1.67
CA SER A 130 -11.74 -2.27 -2.56
C SER A 130 -11.32 -2.33 -4.03
N GLN A 131 -10.13 -1.86 -4.40
CA GLN A 131 -9.63 -1.99 -5.79
C GLN A 131 -9.51 -3.45 -6.22
N PRO A 132 -9.50 -3.73 -7.54
CA PRO A 132 -9.10 -5.03 -8.06
C PRO A 132 -7.73 -5.43 -7.50
N ASP A 133 -7.58 -6.71 -7.14
CA ASP A 133 -6.41 -7.31 -6.49
C ASP A 133 -6.19 -6.93 -5.01
N GLN A 134 -7.09 -6.18 -4.39
CA GLN A 134 -6.98 -5.81 -2.97
C GLN A 134 -7.83 -6.70 -2.07
N PRO A 135 -7.52 -6.79 -0.76
CA PRO A 135 -8.15 -7.74 0.15
C PRO A 135 -9.68 -7.59 0.29
N PHE A 136 -10.22 -6.39 0.05
CA PHE A 136 -11.66 -6.12 0.10
C PHE A 136 -12.24 -5.87 -1.29
N ALA A 137 -11.63 -6.42 -2.35
CA ALA A 137 -12.12 -6.29 -3.71
C ALA A 137 -13.61 -6.65 -3.81
N GLY A 138 -14.40 -5.76 -4.42
CA GLY A 138 -15.85 -5.92 -4.59
C GLY A 138 -16.69 -5.56 -3.36
N GLN A 139 -16.09 -5.16 -2.25
CA GLN A 139 -16.82 -4.72 -1.06
C GLN A 139 -17.28 -3.26 -1.20
N PRO A 140 -18.55 -2.94 -0.87
CA PRO A 140 -19.13 -1.61 -1.11
C PRO A 140 -18.64 -0.56 -0.10
N ASP A 141 -18.15 -0.99 1.07
CA ASP A 141 -17.72 -0.11 2.14
C ASP A 141 -16.61 -0.78 2.97
N LEU A 142 -15.71 0.03 3.53
CA LEU A 142 -14.55 -0.46 4.28
C LEU A 142 -14.95 -1.31 5.49
N LEU A 143 -15.99 -0.89 6.25
CA LEU A 143 -16.44 -1.65 7.42
C LEU A 143 -17.09 -2.97 7.02
N GLU A 144 -17.81 -3.02 5.89
CA GLU A 144 -18.35 -4.27 5.34
C GLU A 144 -17.23 -5.23 4.95
N GLY A 145 -16.17 -4.73 4.29
CA GLY A 145 -15.00 -5.54 3.98
C GLY A 145 -14.30 -6.07 5.23
N ILE A 146 -14.20 -5.27 6.28
CA ILE A 146 -13.59 -5.69 7.55
C ILE A 146 -14.41 -6.78 8.26
N THR A 147 -15.73 -6.69 8.26
CA THR A 147 -16.59 -7.63 9.01
C THR A 147 -16.84 -8.94 8.27
N HIS A 148 -16.74 -8.94 6.94
CA HIS A 148 -16.95 -10.14 6.12
C HIS A 148 -15.65 -10.86 5.70
N ALA A 149 -14.49 -10.24 5.91
CA ALA A 149 -13.20 -10.84 5.58
C ALA A 149 -12.82 -11.99 6.51
N ASP A 150 -12.11 -12.96 5.97
CA ASP A 150 -11.40 -13.95 6.78
C ASP A 150 -10.15 -13.35 7.44
N MET A 151 -9.51 -14.12 8.33
CA MET A 151 -8.33 -13.68 9.07
C MET A 151 -7.16 -13.29 8.14
N ASN A 152 -6.95 -14.01 7.03
CA ASN A 152 -5.83 -13.75 6.13
C ASN A 152 -6.06 -12.46 5.35
N ALA A 153 -7.27 -12.27 4.82
CA ALA A 153 -7.68 -11.05 4.14
C ALA A 153 -7.61 -9.84 5.09
N TYR A 154 -8.04 -9.98 6.34
CA TYR A 154 -7.95 -8.92 7.32
C TYR A 154 -6.50 -8.51 7.63
N LEU A 155 -5.60 -9.48 7.84
CA LEU A 155 -4.17 -9.19 8.08
C LEU A 155 -3.50 -8.57 6.84
N ALA A 156 -3.81 -9.08 5.65
CA ALA A 156 -3.33 -8.50 4.40
C ALA A 156 -3.81 -7.05 4.23
N ALA A 157 -5.09 -6.78 4.53
CA ALA A 157 -5.67 -5.43 4.49
C ALA A 157 -4.99 -4.49 5.48
N GLN A 158 -4.67 -4.98 6.69
CA GLN A 158 -4.00 -4.17 7.70
C GLN A 158 -2.58 -3.77 7.26
N VAL A 159 -1.80 -4.71 6.71
CA VAL A 159 -0.46 -4.41 6.17
C VAL A 159 -0.55 -3.46 4.99
N GLU A 160 -1.46 -3.72 4.06
CA GLU A 160 -1.65 -2.89 2.88
C GLU A 160 -2.09 -1.46 3.23
N ALA A 161 -3.01 -1.31 4.19
CA ALA A 161 -3.48 -0.02 4.68
C ALA A 161 -2.31 0.84 5.18
N MET A 162 -1.39 0.26 5.97
CA MET A 162 -0.23 0.99 6.47
C MET A 162 0.69 1.45 5.34
N LEU A 163 0.99 0.56 4.38
CA LEU A 163 1.84 0.88 3.21
C LEU A 163 1.23 1.96 2.31
N PHE A 164 -0.09 1.93 2.14
CA PHE A 164 -0.81 2.94 1.37
C PHE A 164 -0.87 4.28 2.10
N LEU A 165 -1.18 4.28 3.40
CA LEU A 165 -1.31 5.52 4.17
C LEU A 165 0.02 6.26 4.33
N ASP A 166 1.16 5.56 4.26
CA ASP A 166 2.47 6.24 4.19
C ASP A 166 2.62 7.10 2.94
N TRP A 167 2.08 6.67 1.78
CA TRP A 167 2.00 7.50 0.58
C TRP A 167 1.00 8.64 0.75
N VAL A 168 -0.18 8.36 1.33
CA VAL A 168 -1.20 9.40 1.59
C VAL A 168 -0.63 10.52 2.46
N LYS A 169 0.06 10.18 3.56
CA LYS A 169 0.72 11.15 4.45
C LYS A 169 1.74 12.01 3.71
N LYS A 170 2.63 11.39 2.93
CA LYS A 170 3.68 12.10 2.18
C LYS A 170 3.10 13.05 1.14
N LEU A 171 2.08 12.59 0.39
CA LEU A 171 1.46 13.39 -0.66
C LEU A 171 0.54 14.47 -0.09
N ALA A 172 -0.20 14.19 0.99
CA ALA A 172 -0.96 15.20 1.70
C ALA A 172 -0.05 16.31 2.20
N SER A 173 1.13 15.95 2.74
CA SER A 173 2.14 16.92 3.16
C SER A 173 2.74 17.74 2.02
N ALA A 174 2.75 17.23 0.80
CA ALA A 174 3.31 17.91 -0.37
C ALA A 174 2.30 18.83 -1.08
N PHE A 175 1.00 18.51 -1.02
CA PHE A 175 -0.04 19.22 -1.79
C PHE A 175 -1.04 20.00 -0.93
N LEU A 176 -1.10 19.74 0.39
CA LEU A 176 -2.01 20.41 1.31
C LEU A 176 -1.22 21.24 2.34
N ALA A 177 -1.80 22.36 2.74
CA ALA A 177 -1.23 23.28 3.73
C ALA A 177 -0.85 22.57 5.03
N ARG A 178 0.31 22.94 5.58
CA ARG A 178 0.83 22.41 6.85
C ARG A 178 0.64 23.40 7.99
N GLU A 179 0.70 22.91 9.23
CA GLU A 179 0.65 23.78 10.43
C GLU A 179 1.80 24.80 10.46
N GLU A 180 2.98 24.43 9.94
CA GLU A 180 4.23 25.20 9.98
C GLU A 180 4.30 26.37 8.98
N GLU A 181 3.42 26.44 7.97
CA GLU A 181 3.54 27.40 6.84
C GLU A 181 2.95 28.80 7.11
N VAL A 182 2.50 29.11 8.33
CA VAL A 182 1.86 30.42 8.65
C VAL A 182 2.76 31.30 9.53
N SER A 183 4.08 31.16 9.42
CA SER A 183 5.03 32.06 10.10
C SER A 183 6.07 32.63 9.14
N ALA A 184 5.61 33.11 7.98
CA ALA A 184 6.40 33.90 7.04
C ALA A 184 5.60 35.11 6.57
#